data_AF-A0A9Q3HDH3-F1
#
_entry.id   AF-A0A9Q3HDH3-F1
#
_cell.length_a   1.000
_cell.length_b   1.000
_cell.length_c   1.000
_cell.angle_alpha   90.00
_cell.angle_beta   90.00
_cell.angle_gamma   90.00
#
_symmetry.space_group_name_H-M   'P 1'
#
loop_
_entity.id
_entity.type
_entity.pdbx_description
1 polymer ?
#
loop_
_entity_poly.entity_id
_entity_poly.type
_entity_poly.pdbx_seq_one_letter_code
_entity_poly.pdbx_strand_id
1 'polypeptide(L)'
;MLRACKHNKCFLIDGLLYHREKHASSLTVIDRDHISLILQECYQCPYMGQMSEDKTKERVASTAWWLQLEQGCSEYINTCEILQKANINMEEIWATSTYRITQTPMGNHPHGLGQRTGPRRQGKLQ
;
A
#
# COMPACT_ATOMS: atom_id res chain seq x y z
N MET A 1 10.72 20.01 3.78
CA MET A 1 12.16 19.84 3.45
C MET A 1 12.26 18.98 2.20
N LEU A 2 12.82 19.48 1.10
CA LEU A 2 12.90 18.74 -0.17
C LEU A 2 14.02 17.68 -0.11
N ARG A 3 13.72 16.43 -0.51
CA ARG A 3 14.73 15.36 -0.67
C ARG A 3 14.85 14.97 -2.14
N ALA A 4 16.07 15.00 -2.67
CA ALA A 4 16.38 14.59 -4.04
C ALA A 4 16.85 13.13 -4.07
N CYS A 5 16.36 12.35 -5.03
CA CYS A 5 16.79 10.95 -5.23
C CYS A 5 17.98 10.86 -6.19
N LYS A 6 18.92 9.94 -5.91
CA LYS A 6 20.22 9.84 -6.59
C LYS A 6 20.17 9.28 -8.02
N HIS A 7 19.04 8.70 -8.43
CA HIS A 7 18.79 8.20 -9.79
C HIS A 7 17.53 8.89 -10.32
N ASN A 8 17.71 9.72 -11.35
CA ASN A 8 16.68 10.54 -12.00
C ASN A 8 16.13 11.67 -11.12
N LYS A 9 15.84 12.81 -11.77
CA LYS A 9 15.52 14.13 -11.16
C LYS A 9 14.14 14.12 -10.48
N CYS A 10 13.96 13.27 -9.49
CA CYS A 10 12.74 13.17 -8.71
C CYS A 10 12.90 13.92 -7.38
N PHE A 11 11.85 14.64 -6.99
CA PHE A 11 11.79 15.38 -5.74
C PHE A 11 10.65 14.85 -4.90
N LEU A 12 10.92 14.53 -3.63
CA LEU A 12 9.88 14.25 -2.65
C LEU A 12 9.48 15.54 -1.95
N ILE A 13 8.21 15.90 -2.07
CA ILE A 13 7.60 17.11 -1.53
C ILE A 13 6.35 16.70 -0.77
N ASP A 14 6.39 16.74 0.56
CA ASP A 14 5.22 16.48 1.42
C ASP A 14 4.42 15.22 1.04
N GLY A 15 5.11 14.09 0.86
CA GLY A 15 4.48 12.81 0.49
C GLY A 15 4.09 12.68 -1.00
N LEU A 16 4.45 13.65 -1.83
CA LEU A 16 4.27 13.66 -3.27
C LEU A 16 5.62 13.47 -3.98
N LEU A 17 5.69 12.48 -4.86
CA LEU A 17 6.83 12.27 -5.73
C LEU A 17 6.62 13.07 -7.02
N TYR A 18 7.41 14.13 -7.17
CA TYR A 18 7.46 14.91 -8.40
C TYR A 18 8.56 14.34 -9.31
N HIS A 19 8.21 14.08 -10.56
CA HIS A 19 9.15 13.68 -11.60
C HIS A 19 9.00 14.58 -12.83
N ARG A 20 10.13 15.03 -13.38
CA ARG A 20 10.15 15.82 -14.62
C ARG A 20 11.15 15.26 -15.61
N GLU A 21 10.67 14.98 -16.82
CA GLU A 21 11.47 14.57 -17.95
C GLU A 21 11.21 15.49 -19.15
N LYS A 22 12.22 16.27 -19.55
CA LYS A 22 12.16 17.25 -20.66
C LYS A 22 10.93 18.18 -20.57
N HIS A 23 9.87 17.87 -21.32
CA HIS A 23 8.63 18.63 -21.43
C HIS A 23 7.44 18.00 -20.68
N ALA A 24 7.64 16.84 -20.03
CA ALA A 24 6.64 16.16 -19.22
C ALA A 24 6.95 16.30 -17.73
N SER A 25 5.92 16.51 -16.93
CA SER A 25 5.98 16.44 -15.47
C SER A 25 4.84 15.60 -14.95
N SER A 26 5.13 14.74 -13.98
CA SER A 26 4.14 13.97 -13.25
C SER A 26 4.29 14.20 -11.75
N LEU A 27 3.15 14.18 -11.07
CA LEU A 27 3.07 14.23 -9.62
C LEU A 27 2.36 12.95 -9.17
N THR A 28 2.95 12.26 -8.21
CA THR A 28 2.48 10.95 -7.77
C THR A 28 2.33 10.98 -6.26
N VAL A 29 1.15 10.62 -5.75
CA VAL A 29 0.97 10.43 -4.31
C VAL A 29 1.69 9.15 -3.91
N ILE A 30 2.62 9.24 -2.96
CA ILE A 30 3.34 8.06 -2.45
C ILE A 30 3.09 7.81 -0.96
N ASP A 31 2.55 8.82 -0.28
CA ASP A 31 2.20 8.73 1.13
C ASP A 31 0.88 7.99 1.33
N ARG A 32 0.89 7.01 2.24
CA ARG A 32 -0.28 6.15 2.48
C ARG A 32 -1.40 6.88 3.20
N ASP A 33 -1.08 7.80 4.11
CA ASP A 33 -2.10 8.54 4.86
C ASP A 33 -2.86 9.45 3.90
N HIS A 34 -2.14 10.09 2.97
CA HIS A 34 -2.77 10.84 1.87
C HIS A 34 -3.63 9.98 0.95
N ILE A 35 -3.15 8.79 0.56
CA ILE A 35 -3.95 7.85 -0.25
C ILE A 35 -5.24 7.45 0.48
N SER A 36 -5.14 7.12 1.78
CA SER A 36 -6.29 6.75 2.61
C SER A 36 -7.30 7.89 2.73
N LEU A 37 -6.85 9.13 2.94
CA LEU A 37 -7.73 10.30 2.99
C LEU A 37 -8.47 10.51 1.67
N ILE A 38 -7.76 10.44 0.54
CA ILE A 38 -8.37 10.57 -0.80
C ILE A 38 -9.42 9.48 -1.02
N LEU A 39 -9.09 8.22 -0.69
CA LEU A 39 -10.02 7.10 -0.83
C LEU A 39 -11.26 7.27 0.05
N GLN A 40 -11.09 7.71 1.29
CA GLN A 40 -12.19 8.00 2.21
C GLN A 40 -13.10 9.10 1.65
N GLU A 41 -12.56 10.24 1.25
CA GLU A 41 -13.35 11.36 0.72
C GLU A 41 -14.08 11.01 -0.58
N CYS A 42 -13.46 10.20 -1.44
CA CYS A 42 -14.04 9.79 -2.72
C CYS A 42 -15.11 8.71 -2.56
N TYR A 43 -14.92 7.76 -1.64
CA TYR A 43 -15.85 6.65 -1.40
C TYR A 43 -17.01 7.05 -0.49
N GLN A 44 -16.72 7.78 0.59
CA GLN A 44 -17.66 8.24 1.60
C GLN A 44 -17.68 9.76 1.59
N CYS A 45 -18.36 10.33 0.59
CA CYS A 45 -18.52 11.77 0.53
C CYS A 45 -19.58 12.19 1.57
N PRO A 46 -19.27 13.05 2.56
CA PRO A 46 -20.23 13.44 3.61
C PRO A 46 -21.53 14.05 3.06
N TYR A 47 -21.48 14.62 1.86
CA TYR A 47 -22.59 15.29 1.21
C TYR A 47 -23.40 14.41 0.25
N MET A 48 -22.83 13.31 -0.24
CA MET A 48 -23.44 12.45 -1.27
C MET A 48 -23.67 11.01 -0.82
N GLY A 49 -23.17 10.64 0.36
CA GLY A 49 -23.20 9.27 0.84
C GLY A 49 -22.14 8.37 0.21
N GLN A 50 -22.31 7.07 0.40
CA GLN A 50 -21.40 6.04 -0.10
C GLN A 50 -21.57 5.84 -1.61
N MET A 51 -20.47 5.90 -2.34
CA MET A 51 -20.43 5.80 -3.81
C MET A 51 -20.23 4.36 -4.26
N SER A 52 -20.69 4.03 -5.48
CA SER A 52 -20.35 2.74 -6.12
C SER A 52 -18.86 2.68 -6.47
N GLU A 53 -18.34 1.47 -6.66
CA GLU A 53 -16.92 1.26 -6.99
C GLU A 53 -16.50 2.02 -8.26
N ASP A 54 -17.26 1.90 -9.34
CA ASP A 54 -16.95 2.56 -10.61
C ASP A 54 -16.88 4.08 -10.47
N LYS A 55 -17.87 4.68 -9.77
CA LYS A 55 -17.90 6.12 -9.51
C LYS A 55 -16.74 6.56 -8.61
N THR A 56 -16.36 5.72 -7.65
CA THR A 56 -15.23 5.98 -6.76
C THR A 56 -13.93 5.98 -7.56
N LYS A 57 -13.71 5.00 -8.43
CA LYS A 57 -12.53 4.92 -9.30
C LYS A 57 -12.42 6.12 -10.23
N GLU A 58 -13.53 6.52 -10.87
CA GLU A 58 -13.57 7.70 -11.73
C GLU A 58 -13.20 8.99 -10.96
N ARG A 59 -13.79 9.16 -9.76
CA ARG A 59 -13.51 10.32 -8.91
C ARG A 59 -12.07 10.34 -8.40
N VAL A 60 -11.53 9.20 -7.99
CA VAL A 60 -10.14 9.09 -7.55
C VAL A 60 -9.19 9.42 -8.70
N ALA A 61 -9.43 8.86 -9.90
CA ALA A 61 -8.58 9.08 -11.07
C ALA A 61 -8.57 10.55 -11.56
N SER A 62 -9.65 11.29 -11.33
CA SER A 62 -9.70 12.74 -11.60
C SER A 62 -9.07 13.61 -10.51
N THR A 63 -8.89 13.06 -9.30
CA THR A 63 -8.34 13.79 -8.15
C THR A 63 -6.84 13.59 -8.00
N ALA A 64 -6.34 12.37 -8.19
CA ALA A 64 -4.95 12.02 -7.92
C ALA A 64 -4.48 10.80 -8.72
N TRP A 65 -3.18 10.56 -8.70
CA TRP A 65 -2.57 9.37 -9.31
C TRP A 65 -1.50 8.76 -8.40
N TRP A 66 -1.52 7.43 -8.30
CA TRP A 66 -0.49 6.61 -7.65
C TRP A 66 -0.36 5.24 -8.31
N LEU A 67 0.70 4.51 -7.97
CA LEU A 67 0.93 3.17 -8.49
C LEU A 67 -0.16 2.21 -7.98
N GLN A 68 -0.73 1.37 -8.86
CA GLN A 68 -1.80 0.44 -8.50
C GLN A 68 -3.08 1.11 -7.97
N LEU A 69 -3.41 2.31 -8.47
CA LEU A 69 -4.61 3.06 -8.06
C LEU A 69 -5.89 2.23 -8.12
N GLU A 70 -6.18 1.56 -9.24
CA GLU A 70 -7.40 0.78 -9.38
C GLU A 70 -7.50 -0.37 -8.38
N GLN A 71 -6.38 -1.09 -8.17
CA GLN A 71 -6.29 -2.17 -7.19
C GLN A 71 -6.48 -1.62 -5.78
N GLY A 72 -5.82 -0.50 -5.44
CA GLY A 72 -5.97 0.17 -4.16
C GLY A 72 -7.41 0.61 -3.87
N CYS A 73 -8.12 1.11 -4.89
CA CYS A 73 -9.54 1.42 -4.78
C CYS A 73 -10.37 0.17 -4.48
N SER A 74 -10.20 -0.91 -5.25
CA SER A 74 -10.96 -2.15 -5.05
C SER A 74 -10.69 -2.78 -3.68
N GLU A 75 -9.43 -2.81 -3.24
CA GLU A 75 -9.04 -3.33 -1.91
C GLU A 75 -9.66 -2.50 -0.78
N TYR A 76 -9.62 -1.18 -0.89
CA TYR A 76 -10.21 -0.28 0.11
C TYR A 76 -11.72 -0.47 0.22
N ILE A 77 -12.42 -0.49 -0.91
CA ILE A 77 -13.87 -0.64 -0.97
C ILE A 77 -14.30 -2.00 -0.41
N ASN A 78 -13.66 -3.08 -0.84
CA ASN A 78 -13.94 -4.42 -0.32
C ASN A 78 -13.70 -4.49 1.20
N THR A 79 -12.65 -3.83 1.70
CA THR A 79 -12.40 -3.73 3.13
C THR A 79 -13.55 -3.00 3.83
N CYS A 80 -14.01 -1.87 3.31
CA CYS A 80 -15.15 -1.13 3.88
C CYS A 80 -16.41 -2.01 3.97
N GLU A 81 -16.72 -2.77 2.92
CA GLU A 81 -17.87 -3.66 2.89
C GLU A 81 -17.77 -4.79 3.91
N ILE A 82 -16.58 -5.39 4.06
CA ILE A 82 -16.33 -6.44 5.06
C ILE A 82 -16.56 -5.87 6.48
N LEU A 83 -16.02 -4.68 6.75
CA LEU A 83 -16.13 -4.03 8.06
C LEU A 83 -17.56 -3.60 8.38
N GLN A 84 -18.27 -3.06 7.38
CA GLN A 84 -19.68 -2.71 7.50
C GLN A 84 -20.52 -3.95 7.84
N LYS A 85 -20.27 -5.09 7.19
CA LYS A 85 -20.95 -6.36 7.48
C LYS A 85 -20.60 -6.91 8.86
N ALA A 86 -19.38 -6.68 9.33
CA ALA A 86 -18.92 -7.10 10.65
C ALA A 86 -19.33 -6.13 11.78
N ASN A 87 -19.98 -5.01 11.46
CA ASN A 87 -20.30 -3.93 12.40
C ASN A 87 -19.06 -3.41 13.14
N ILE A 88 -17.93 -3.30 12.42
CA ILE A 88 -16.66 -2.79 12.93
C ILE A 88 -16.44 -1.38 12.36
N ASN A 89 -16.01 -0.45 13.21
CA ASN A 89 -15.72 0.92 12.78
C ASN A 89 -14.38 0.99 12.03
N MET A 90 -14.35 1.72 10.91
CA MET A 90 -13.19 1.78 10.02
C MET A 90 -12.00 2.54 10.63
N GLU A 91 -12.25 3.50 11.53
CA GLU A 91 -11.22 4.33 12.16
C GLU A 91 -10.19 3.50 12.97
N GLU A 92 -10.59 2.35 13.52
CA GLU A 92 -9.68 1.51 14.32
C GLU A 92 -8.69 0.68 13.48
N ILE A 93 -8.98 0.43 12.20
CA ILE A 93 -8.26 -0.59 11.40
C ILE A 93 -7.15 0.00 10.51
N TRP A 94 -7.34 1.20 9.96
CA TRP A 94 -6.29 1.84 9.16
C TRP A 94 -5.20 2.48 10.02
N ALA A 95 -5.53 2.84 11.27
CA ALA A 95 -4.53 3.18 12.28
C ALA A 95 -3.61 2.00 12.64
N THR A 96 -4.07 0.74 12.46
CA THR A 96 -3.33 -0.48 12.83
C THR A 96 -2.73 -1.26 11.64
N SER A 97 -3.21 -1.04 10.40
CA SER A 97 -2.64 -1.65 9.17
C SER A 97 -1.35 -1.00 8.68
N THR A 98 -0.92 0.10 9.30
CA THR A 98 0.40 0.75 9.12
C THR A 98 1.59 -0.18 9.43
N TYR A 99 1.38 -1.34 10.06
CA TYR A 99 2.48 -2.22 10.52
C TYR A 99 2.82 -3.42 9.62
N ARG A 100 2.00 -3.80 8.62
CA ARG A 100 2.18 -5.11 7.94
C ARG A 100 2.95 -5.11 6.61
N ILE A 101 3.17 -3.97 5.95
CA ILE A 101 3.91 -3.95 4.67
C ILE A 101 5.39 -3.54 4.85
N THR A 102 5.80 -3.11 6.05
CA THR A 102 7.22 -2.84 6.37
C THR A 102 8.00 -4.07 6.82
N GLN A 103 7.38 -5.25 6.88
CA GLN A 103 8.04 -6.49 7.34
C GLN A 103 8.28 -7.55 6.26
N THR A 104 8.12 -7.28 4.96
CA THR A 104 8.79 -8.11 3.96
C THR A 104 10.28 -7.78 4.02
N PRO A 105 11.14 -8.65 4.59
CA PRO A 105 12.56 -8.41 4.53
C PRO A 105 12.95 -8.57 3.07
N MET A 106 13.55 -7.55 2.48
CA MET A 106 14.28 -7.68 1.22
C MET A 106 15.21 -8.89 1.38
N GLY A 107 14.93 -9.95 0.60
CA GLY A 107 15.47 -11.27 0.84
C GLY A 107 16.99 -11.28 0.97
N ASN A 108 17.48 -11.80 2.10
CA ASN A 108 18.81 -12.37 2.13
C ASN A 108 18.77 -13.63 1.27
N HIS A 109 19.37 -13.56 0.07
CA HIS A 109 19.74 -14.73 -0.71
C HIS A 109 20.77 -15.55 0.08
N PRO A 110 20.50 -16.82 0.44
CA PRO A 110 21.54 -17.71 0.89
C PRO A 110 22.24 -18.31 -0.34
N HIS A 111 23.45 -17.83 -0.61
CA HIS A 111 24.38 -18.55 -1.47
C HIS A 111 24.88 -19.82 -0.74
N GLY A 112 24.62 -20.98 -1.34
CA GLY A 112 25.62 -22.04 -1.49
C GLY A 112 25.90 -22.97 -0.30
N LEU A 113 25.22 -24.12 -0.30
CA LEU A 113 25.74 -25.51 -0.22
C LEU A 113 27.05 -25.82 0.55
N GLY A 114 26.93 -26.79 1.46
CA GLY A 114 28.00 -27.65 2.03
C GLY A 114 27.96 -27.62 3.57
N GLN A 115 27.75 -28.70 4.32
CA GLN A 115 28.44 -29.99 4.27
C GLN A 115 27.61 -31.13 4.91
N ARG A 116 27.95 -32.36 4.50
CA ARG A 116 27.48 -33.64 5.05
C ARG A 116 28.06 -33.91 6.45
N THR A 117 27.29 -34.54 7.33
CA THR A 117 27.67 -35.66 8.25
C THR A 117 26.35 -36.28 8.76
N GLY A 118 26.00 -37.55 8.48
CA GLY A 118 26.44 -38.78 9.17
C GLY A 118 25.34 -39.29 10.15
N PRO A 119 24.91 -40.57 10.14
CA PRO A 119 23.73 -41.02 10.88
C PRO A 119 24.06 -41.50 12.31
N ARG A 120 23.14 -41.33 13.27
CA ARG A 120 23.22 -42.00 14.58
C ARG A 120 21.90 -42.66 14.97
N ARG A 121 22.00 -43.94 15.31
CA ARG A 121 20.95 -44.92 15.66
C ARG A 121 20.53 -44.84 17.14
N GLN A 122 19.31 -45.38 17.39
CA GLN A 122 18.74 -45.98 18.62
C GLN A 122 18.27 -45.03 19.75
N GLY A 123 17.15 -45.28 20.45
CA GLY A 123 16.34 -46.50 20.55
C GLY A 123 14.94 -46.32 21.20
N LYS A 124 14.19 -47.44 21.20
CA LYS A 124 12.86 -47.71 21.79
C LYS A 124 12.78 -47.48 23.31
N LEU A 125 11.57 -47.26 23.81
CA LEU A 125 10.83 -48.03 24.85
C LEU A 125 9.53 -47.23 25.15
N GLN A 126 8.34 -47.72 24.80
CA GLN A 126 7.43 -48.53 25.65
C GLN A 126 7.34 -48.01 27.09
#